data_AF-L5JR23-F1
#
_entry.id   AF-L5JR23-F1
#
_cell.length_a   1.000
_cell.length_b   1.000
_cell.length_c   1.000
_cell.angle_alpha   90.00
_cell.angle_beta   90.00
_cell.angle_gamma   90.00
#
_symmetry.space_group_name_H-M   'P 1'
#
loop_
_entity.id
_entity.type
_entity.pdbx_description
1 polymer ?
#
loop_
_entity_poly.entity_id
_entity_poly.type
_entity_poly.pdbx_seq_one_letter_code
_entity_poly.pdbx_strand_id
1 'polypeptide(L)'
;MALKVKKEAPAPSEAQANAKAFKAKKAALEWHPQATESAMKKIEDNNTLMFIVDVKANKHQIKQAVKKLNDIDVADVNTLIRPDEEKKAYV
;
A
#
# COMPACT_ATOMS: atom_id res chain seq x y z
N MET A 1 -8.96 -37.79 -44.53
CA MET A 1 -9.50 -36.87 -43.51
C MET A 1 -8.39 -35.92 -43.07
N ALA A 2 -8.76 -34.70 -42.66
CA ALA A 2 -8.04 -33.44 -42.85
C ALA A 2 -6.63 -33.27 -42.23
N LEU A 3 -5.73 -32.65 -43.02
CA LEU A 3 -4.54 -31.91 -42.57
C LEU A 3 -4.97 -30.55 -41.99
N LYS A 4 -4.54 -30.19 -40.77
CA LYS A 4 -4.58 -28.82 -40.17
C LYS A 4 -3.69 -28.85 -38.90
N VAL A 5 -2.89 -27.87 -38.46
CA VAL A 5 -2.31 -26.60 -38.92
C VAL A 5 -1.24 -26.28 -37.85
N LYS A 6 -0.05 -25.78 -38.24
CA LYS A 6 0.94 -25.21 -37.31
C LYS A 6 0.37 -23.97 -36.64
N LYS A 7 0.53 -23.83 -35.32
CA LYS A 7 0.44 -22.54 -34.63
C LYS A 7 1.59 -22.44 -33.64
N GLU A 8 2.52 -21.56 -33.92
CA GLU A 8 3.62 -21.19 -33.03
C GLU A 8 3.27 -19.84 -32.39
N ALA A 9 3.33 -19.75 -31.05
CA ALA A 9 3.52 -18.55 -30.22
C ALA A 9 3.40 -18.93 -28.73
N PRO A 10 4.00 -18.17 -27.79
CA PRO A 10 5.41 -18.13 -27.44
C PRO A 10 5.66 -18.75 -26.05
N ALA A 11 6.91 -19.07 -25.73
CA ALA A 11 7.29 -19.60 -24.41
C ALA A 11 6.97 -18.61 -23.27
N PRO A 12 6.36 -19.05 -22.15
CA PRO A 12 6.40 -18.30 -20.90
C PRO A 12 7.57 -18.80 -20.04
N SER A 13 8.81 -18.57 -20.52
CA SER A 13 9.94 -18.46 -19.61
C SER A 13 9.70 -17.20 -18.79
N GLU A 14 9.38 -17.36 -17.50
CA GLU A 14 9.42 -16.35 -16.41
C GLU A 14 8.31 -16.52 -15.36
N ALA A 15 7.33 -17.42 -15.58
CA ALA A 15 6.24 -17.63 -14.61
C ALA A 15 6.64 -18.45 -13.37
N GLN A 16 7.85 -19.04 -13.33
CA GLN A 16 8.32 -19.87 -12.23
C GLN A 16 9.13 -19.11 -11.16
N ALA A 17 9.25 -17.78 -11.25
CA ALA A 17 10.11 -17.01 -10.34
C ALA A 17 9.41 -16.37 -9.13
N ASN A 18 8.08 -16.31 -9.05
CA ASN A 18 7.43 -15.52 -7.99
C ASN A 18 6.56 -16.32 -7.00
N ALA A 19 6.70 -17.65 -6.98
CA ALA A 19 6.09 -18.51 -5.94
C ALA A 19 6.97 -18.61 -4.66
N LYS A 20 8.17 -18.01 -4.67
CA LYS A 20 9.17 -18.08 -3.57
C LYS A 20 9.38 -16.76 -2.83
N ALA A 21 8.35 -15.93 -2.73
CA ALA A 21 8.27 -14.86 -1.73
C ALA A 21 7.22 -15.15 -0.64
N PHE A 22 6.94 -16.43 -0.39
CA PHE A 22 6.05 -16.90 0.68
C PHE A 22 6.76 -16.86 2.04
N LYS A 23 7.25 -15.68 2.44
CA LYS A 23 7.62 -15.33 3.83
C LYS A 23 8.02 -13.85 3.94
N ALA A 24 7.42 -12.96 3.16
CA ALA A 24 7.37 -11.58 3.61
C ALA A 24 6.46 -11.58 4.84
N LYS A 25 7.00 -11.30 6.04
CA LYS A 25 6.21 -10.80 7.16
C LYS A 25 5.29 -9.72 6.57
N LYS A 26 4.04 -10.10 6.33
CA LYS A 26 2.94 -9.22 5.94
C LYS A 26 2.91 -8.23 7.08
N ALA A 27 3.52 -7.07 6.86
CA ALA A 27 3.77 -6.10 7.89
C ALA A 27 2.42 -5.85 8.57
N ALA A 28 2.33 -6.26 9.83
CA ALA A 28 1.22 -5.95 10.70
C ALA A 28 1.32 -4.46 11.06
N LEU A 29 1.29 -3.60 10.04
CA LEU A 29 0.73 -2.28 10.23
C LEU A 29 -0.76 -2.56 10.34
N GLU A 30 -1.29 -2.59 11.56
CA GLU A 30 -2.70 -2.29 11.73
C GLU A 30 -2.82 -0.80 11.45
N TRP A 31 -3.36 -0.49 10.28
CA TRP A 31 -3.61 0.89 9.87
C TRP A 31 -5.02 0.99 9.30
N HIS A 32 -5.74 2.02 9.73
CA HIS A 32 -7.07 2.30 9.21
C HIS A 32 -7.20 3.80 8.91
N PRO A 33 -7.94 4.17 7.85
CA PRO A 33 -8.23 5.55 7.55
C PRO A 33 -9.08 6.16 8.67
N GLN A 34 -8.81 7.43 9.00
CA GLN A 34 -9.62 8.17 9.94
C GLN A 34 -10.66 8.99 9.19
N ALA A 35 -11.93 8.62 9.31
CA ALA A 35 -13.07 9.32 8.71
C ALA A 35 -13.76 10.27 9.70
N THR A 36 -13.02 11.23 10.26
CA THR A 36 -13.60 12.32 11.09
C THR A 36 -13.86 13.56 10.23
N GLU A 37 -14.77 14.45 10.63
CA GLU A 37 -15.04 15.71 9.90
C GLU A 37 -13.77 16.52 9.60
N SER A 38 -12.87 16.62 10.59
CA SER A 38 -11.58 17.28 10.43
C SER A 38 -10.62 16.58 9.47
N ALA A 39 -10.80 15.27 9.26
CA ALA A 39 -10.03 14.49 8.31
C ALA A 39 -10.59 14.70 6.90
N MET A 40 -11.91 14.60 6.73
CA MET A 40 -12.58 14.86 5.45
C MET A 40 -12.23 16.26 4.93
N LYS A 41 -12.23 17.26 5.82
CA LYS A 41 -11.81 18.62 5.49
C LYS A 41 -10.36 18.70 5.00
N LYS A 42 -9.43 17.90 5.55
CA LYS A 42 -8.03 17.86 5.09
C LYS A 42 -7.85 17.14 3.76
N ILE A 43 -8.74 16.21 3.43
CA ILE A 43 -8.78 15.56 2.12
C ILE A 43 -9.17 16.60 1.06
N GLU A 44 -10.16 17.45 1.35
CA GLU A 44 -10.63 18.48 0.42
C GLU A 44 -9.67 19.66 0.31
N ASP A 45 -9.21 20.23 1.43
CA ASP A 45 -8.43 21.47 1.45
C ASP A 45 -6.96 21.27 1.06
N ASN A 46 -6.36 20.14 1.45
CA ASN A 46 -4.91 19.92 1.38
C ASN A 46 -4.54 18.62 0.64
N ASN A 47 -5.51 17.90 0.08
CA ASN A 47 -5.30 16.59 -0.54
C ASN A 47 -4.50 15.63 0.38
N THR A 48 -4.73 15.71 1.69
CA THR A 48 -3.99 14.96 2.69
C THR A 48 -4.88 13.90 3.31
N LEU A 49 -4.46 12.65 3.26
CA LEU A 49 -5.15 11.52 3.87
C LEU A 49 -4.68 11.33 5.32
N MET A 50 -5.63 11.09 6.22
CA MET A 50 -5.34 10.78 7.62
C MET A 50 -5.47 9.28 7.89
N PHE A 51 -4.40 8.69 8.43
CA PHE A 51 -4.36 7.30 8.86
C PHE A 51 -4.01 7.20 10.34
N ILE A 52 -4.54 6.18 11.00
CA ILE A 52 -4.04 5.69 12.28
C ILE A 52 -3.13 4.51 11.96
N VAL A 53 -1.94 4.49 12.57
CA VAL A 53 -0.90 3.49 12.37
C VAL A 53 -0.27 3.13 13.72
N ASP A 54 0.41 1.98 13.78
CA ASP A 54 1.21 1.58 14.95
C ASP A 54 2.29 2.64 15.29
N VAL A 55 2.50 2.88 16.58
CA VAL A 55 3.56 3.74 17.14
C VAL A 55 4.95 3.34 16.64
N LYS A 56 5.18 2.06 16.33
CA LYS A 56 6.48 1.58 15.82
C LYS A 56 6.70 1.83 14.33
N ALA A 57 5.68 2.24 13.58
CA ALA A 57 5.78 2.45 12.14
C ALA A 57 6.70 3.63 11.76
N ASN A 58 7.64 3.43 10.84
CA ASN A 58 8.48 4.48 10.28
C ASN A 58 7.80 5.16 9.08
N LYS A 59 8.08 6.44 8.82
CA LYS A 59 7.54 7.22 7.69
C LYS A 59 7.78 6.54 6.34
N HIS A 60 8.96 5.95 6.13
CA HIS A 60 9.26 5.22 4.89
C HIS A 60 8.37 3.98 4.70
N GLN A 61 8.06 3.28 5.79
CA GLN A 61 7.18 2.10 5.75
C GLN A 61 5.74 2.52 5.45
N ILE A 62 5.26 3.59 6.07
CA ILE A 62 3.92 4.15 5.82
C ILE A 62 3.80 4.57 4.35
N LYS A 63 4.79 5.31 3.83
CA LYS A 63 4.84 5.74 2.42
C LYS A 63 4.77 4.57 1.44
N GLN A 64 5.56 3.51 1.69
CA GLN A 64 5.54 2.31 0.87
C GLN A 64 4.24 1.51 0.99
N ALA A 65 3.65 1.45 2.18
CA ALA A 65 2.39 0.75 2.40
C ALA A 65 1.24 1.43 1.65
N VAL A 66 1.11 2.76 1.79
CA VAL A 66 0.06 3.53 1.10
C VAL A 66 0.21 3.45 -0.41
N LYS A 67 1.46 3.57 -0.92
CA LYS A 67 1.73 3.44 -2.36
C LYS A 67 1.37 2.06 -2.92
N LYS A 68 1.55 0.99 -2.15
CA LYS A 68 1.21 -0.38 -2.58
C LYS A 68 -0.27 -0.72 -2.47
N LEU A 69 -0.99 -0.08 -1.54
CA LEU A 69 -2.36 -0.46 -1.20
C LEU A 69 -3.39 0.33 -2.01
N ASN A 70 -3.07 1.58 -2.33
CA ASN A 70 -3.95 2.47 -3.08
C ASN A 70 -3.39 2.89 -4.45
N ASP A 71 -2.17 2.45 -4.80
CA ASP A 71 -1.46 2.85 -6.04
C ASP A 71 -1.31 4.38 -6.20
N ILE A 72 -1.27 5.12 -5.08
CA ILE A 72 -1.12 6.58 -5.03
C ILE A 72 0.35 6.95 -4.82
N ASP A 73 0.83 7.96 -5.55
CA ASP A 73 2.13 8.58 -5.28
C ASP A 73 2.03 9.55 -4.10
N VAL A 74 2.85 9.30 -3.09
CA VAL A 74 2.89 10.10 -1.86
C VAL A 74 4.00 11.14 -1.97
N ALA A 75 3.68 12.42 -1.74
CA ALA A 75 4.67 13.49 -1.66
C ALA A 75 5.46 13.38 -0.36
N ASP A 76 4.80 13.64 0.77
CA ASP A 76 5.40 13.69 2.10
C ASP A 76 4.56 12.94 3.12
N VAL A 77 5.18 12.55 4.23
CA VAL A 77 4.48 11.87 5.34
C VAL A 77 4.81 12.56 6.65
N ASN A 78 3.78 13.04 7.33
CA ASN A 78 3.89 13.66 8.65
C ASN A 78 3.23 12.76 9.69
N THR A 79 3.88 12.54 10.83
CA THR A 79 3.36 11.64 11.87
C THR A 79 3.35 12.34 13.21
N LEU A 80 2.29 12.13 14.00
CA LEU A 80 2.24 12.50 15.42
C LEU A 80 1.84 11.29 16.27
N ILE A 81 2.31 11.24 17.51
CA ILE A 81 1.88 10.24 18.49
C ILE A 81 0.79 10.90 19.34
N ARG A 82 -0.38 10.26 19.44
CA ARG A 82 -1.47 10.69 20.31
C ARG A 82 -1.21 10.20 21.74
N PRO A 83 -1.80 10.85 22.76
CA PRO A 83 -1.74 10.36 24.13
C PRO A 83 -2.35 8.96 24.30
N ASP A 84 -3.27 8.56 23.40
CA ASP A 84 -3.94 7.25 23.40
C ASP A 84 -3.06 6.10 22.83
N GLU A 85 -1.74 6.31 22.76
CA GLU A 85 -0.77 5.34 22.20
C GLU A 85 -1.01 4.95 20.74
N GLU A 86 -1.71 5.77 19.97
CA GLU A 86 -1.87 5.62 18.52
C GLU A 86 -1.02 6.65 17.78
N LYS A 87 -0.39 6.24 16.68
CA LYS A 87 0.29 7.19 15.79
C LYS A 87 -0.68 7.64 14.69
N LYS A 88 -0.90 8.94 14.56
CA LYS A 88 -1.60 9.53 13.43
C LYS A 88 -0.58 9.85 12.34
N ALA A 89 -0.84 9.40 11.12
CA ALA A 89 -0.09 9.76 9.93
C ALA A 89 -0.94 10.63 9.00
N TYR A 90 -0.35 11.70 8.51
CA TYR A 90 -0.81 12.55 7.42
C TYR A 90 0.04 12.19 6.21
N VAL A 91 -0.62 11.84 5.11
CA VAL A 91 -0.02 11.34 3.88
C VAL A 91 -0.54 12.14 2.70
#